data_AF-A0A0M3QVN8-F1
#
_entry.id   AF-A0A0M3QVN8-F1
#
_cell.length_a   1.000
_cell.length_b   1.000
_cell.length_c   1.000
_cell.angle_alpha   90.00
_cell.angle_beta   90.00
_cell.angle_gamma   90.00
#
_symmetry.space_group_name_H-M   'P 1'
#
loop_
_entity.id
_entity.type
_entity.pdbx_description
1 polymer ?
#
loop_
_entity_poly.entity_id
_entity_poly.type
_entity_poly.pdbx_seq_one_letter_code
_entity_poly.pdbx_strand_id
1 'polypeptide(L)'
;MSQVCFGGLFNAFPMQKNATFAAALDRFMLYVRQAGLWGYWEDMAFIYAVRAEYAMVFLDTYPVEPLNMEFFNTAWIVFVAGIPICCVVYVLEHIWYRWQRRQSRQRQLSCQCPVHGE
;
A
#
# COMPACT_ATOMS: atom_id res chain seq x y z
N MET A 1 13.18 3.65 -0.12
CA MET A 1 13.33 3.19 1.28
C MET A 1 13.76 1.74 1.28
N SER A 2 14.53 1.34 2.31
CA SER A 2 15.23 0.05 2.54
C SER A 2 16.56 -0.16 1.80
N GLN A 3 17.66 0.37 2.37
CA GLN A 3 18.94 -0.34 2.32
C GLN A 3 18.96 -1.34 3.47
N VAL A 4 18.21 -2.43 3.32
CA VAL A 4 18.44 -3.62 4.14
C VAL A 4 19.77 -4.21 3.67
N CYS A 5 20.82 -4.07 4.48
CA CYS A 5 22.11 -4.69 4.20
C CYS A 5 21.98 -6.21 4.28
N PHE A 6 21.59 -6.84 3.17
CA PHE A 6 21.75 -8.28 2.94
C PHE A 6 23.22 -8.58 2.61
N GLY A 7 24.06 -8.53 3.63
CA GLY A 7 25.44 -8.97 3.56
C GLY A 7 25.83 -9.39 4.96
N GLY A 8 26.30 -10.63 5.13
CA GLY A 8 26.79 -11.11 6.41
C GLY A 8 27.93 -10.21 6.87
N LEU A 9 27.64 -9.24 7.72
CA LEU A 9 28.65 -8.42 8.36
C LEU A 9 29.33 -9.32 9.39
N PHE A 10 30.47 -9.89 9.01
CA PHE A 10 31.30 -10.63 9.94
C PHE A 10 31.86 -9.64 10.95
N ASN A 11 31.24 -9.55 12.12
CA ASN A 11 31.81 -8.85 13.26
C ASN A 11 33.04 -9.63 13.74
N ALA A 12 34.21 -9.21 13.25
CA ALA A 12 35.50 -9.68 13.72
C ALA A 12 36.10 -8.64 14.67
N PHE A 13 36.79 -9.11 15.71
CA PHE A 13 37.52 -8.22 16.60
C PHE A 13 38.75 -7.65 15.87
N PRO A 14 38.89 -6.32 15.74
CA PRO A 14 40.08 -5.75 15.12
C PRO A 14 41.29 -6.04 16.00
N MET A 15 42.34 -6.57 15.40
CA MET A 15 43.53 -7.02 16.11
C MET A 15 44.80 -6.54 15.41
N GLN A 16 45.84 -6.22 16.18
CA GLN A 16 47.15 -5.90 15.61
C GLN A 16 47.74 -7.14 14.93
N LYS A 17 48.38 -6.95 13.77
CA LYS A 17 48.91 -8.05 12.93
C LYS A 17 49.85 -9.02 13.68
N ASN A 18 50.55 -8.53 14.70
CA ASN A 18 51.51 -9.30 15.49
C ASN A 18 51.05 -9.54 16.93
N ALA A 19 49.73 -9.52 17.19
CA ALA A 19 49.20 -9.80 18.51
C ALA A 19 49.52 -11.25 18.91
N THR A 20 50.35 -11.43 19.94
CA THR A 20 50.75 -12.75 20.45
C THR A 20 49.57 -13.56 21.00
N PHE A 21 48.48 -12.90 21.37
CA PHE A 21 47.28 -13.52 21.91
C PHE A 21 46.21 -13.87 20.87
N ALA A 22 46.43 -13.56 19.58
CA ALA A 22 45.45 -13.80 18.51
C ALA A 22 44.98 -15.25 18.46
N ALA A 23 45.92 -16.19 18.48
CA ALA A 23 45.63 -17.62 18.42
C ALA A 23 44.93 -18.15 19.69
N ALA A 24 45.14 -17.50 20.84
CA ALA A 24 44.46 -17.85 22.09
C ALA A 24 43.02 -17.32 22.09
N LEU A 25 42.82 -16.09 21.61
CA LEU A 25 41.50 -15.46 21.49
C LEU A 25 40.60 -16.24 20.51
N ASP A 26 41.14 -16.66 19.38
CA ASP A 26 40.37 -17.43 18.39
C ASP A 26 39.89 -18.78 18.95
N ARG A 27 40.76 -19.51 19.65
CA ARG A 27 40.36 -20.73 20.38
C ARG A 27 39.32 -20.47 21.45
N PHE A 28 39.48 -19.38 22.20
CA PHE A 28 38.49 -18.98 23.20
C PHE A 28 37.12 -18.71 22.56
N MET A 29 37.06 -17.96 21.46
CA MET A 29 35.82 -17.70 20.73
C MET A 29 35.18 -18.99 20.22
N LEU A 30 35.97 -19.93 19.71
CA LEU A 30 35.48 -21.25 19.31
C LEU A 30 34.85 -22.00 20.49
N TYR A 31 35.50 -22.03 21.66
CA TYR A 31 34.94 -22.68 22.84
C TYR A 31 33.67 -21.99 23.35
N VAL A 32 33.64 -20.67 23.36
CA VAL A 32 32.45 -19.88 23.75
C VAL A 32 31.26 -20.17 22.83
N ARG A 33 31.51 -20.30 21.52
CA ARG A 33 30.47 -20.67 20.55
C ARG A 33 30.02 -22.12 20.72
N GLN A 34 30.96 -23.07 20.87
CA GLN A 34 30.64 -24.48 21.06
C GLN A 34 29.87 -24.76 22.36
N ALA A 35 30.18 -24.01 23.43
CA ALA A 35 29.48 -24.10 24.70
C ALA A 35 28.10 -23.42 24.69
N GLY A 36 27.73 -22.74 23.60
CA GLY A 36 26.48 -21.97 23.51
C GLY A 36 26.46 -20.67 24.30
N LEU A 37 27.58 -20.29 24.96
CA LEU A 37 27.68 -19.05 25.73
C LEU A 37 27.47 -17.82 24.85
N TRP A 38 27.90 -17.88 23.58
CA TRP A 38 27.73 -16.78 22.64
C TRP A 38 26.24 -16.39 22.49
N GLY A 39 25.36 -17.37 22.26
CA GLY A 39 23.93 -17.13 22.11
C GLY A 39 23.29 -16.63 23.41
N TYR A 40 23.69 -17.19 24.56
CA TYR A 40 23.21 -16.71 25.85
C TYR A 40 23.55 -15.23 26.10
N TRP A 41 24.76 -14.80 25.75
CA TRP A 41 25.15 -13.40 25.87
C TRP A 41 24.46 -12.50 24.86
N GLU A 42 24.22 -12.99 23.64
CA GLU A 42 23.46 -12.26 22.62
C GLU A 42 22.03 -11.98 23.09
N ASP A 43 21.34 -13.00 23.61
CA ASP A 43 19.99 -12.87 24.17
C ASP A 43 19.97 -11.89 25.35
N MET A 44 20.93 -12.01 26.26
CA MET A 44 21.04 -11.08 27.40
C MET A 44 21.31 -9.65 26.95
N ALA A 45 22.23 -9.45 26.01
CA ALA A 45 22.54 -8.13 25.47
C ALA A 45 21.32 -7.49 24.80
N PHE A 46 20.53 -8.29 24.08
CA PHE A 46 19.27 -7.84 23.50
C PHE A 46 18.26 -7.43 24.57
N ILE A 47 18.07 -8.24 25.62
CA ILE A 47 17.17 -7.92 26.74
C ILE A 47 17.59 -6.61 27.43
N TYR A 48 18.89 -6.41 27.66
CA TYR A 48 19.40 -5.17 28.25
C TYR A 48 19.20 -3.98 27.32
N ALA A 49 19.43 -4.13 26.01
CA ALA A 49 19.21 -3.08 25.04
C ALA A 49 17.73 -2.66 24.95
N VAL A 50 16.81 -3.62 25.01
CA VAL A 50 15.37 -3.36 25.06
C VAL A 50 14.99 -2.63 26.35
N ARG A 51 15.51 -3.07 27.51
CA ARG A 51 15.26 -2.40 28.80
C ARG A 51 15.83 -0.98 28.88
N ALA A 52 16.92 -0.73 28.20
CA ALA A 52 17.57 0.58 28.13
C ALA A 52 17.03 1.46 26.97
N GLU A 53 15.95 1.05 26.32
CA GLU A 53 15.29 1.76 25.20
C GLU A 53 16.18 1.97 23.95
N TYR A 54 17.31 1.27 23.85
CA TYR A 54 18.18 1.33 22.67
C TYR A 54 17.63 0.52 21.49
N ALA A 55 16.75 -0.44 21.73
CA ALA A 55 16.15 -1.29 20.70
C ALA A 55 14.65 -1.46 20.93
N MET A 56 13.86 -1.25 19.89
CA MET A 56 12.44 -1.61 19.88
C MET A 56 12.27 -2.97 19.23
N VAL A 57 11.54 -3.86 19.89
CA VAL A 57 11.14 -5.14 19.31
C VAL A 57 10.07 -4.85 18.27
N PHE A 58 10.45 -4.82 16.99
CA PHE A 58 9.48 -4.88 15.90
C PHE A 58 8.90 -6.29 15.86
N LEU A 59 7.83 -6.53 16.62
CA LEU A 59 6.98 -7.68 16.34
C LEU A 59 6.35 -7.45 14.97
N ASP A 60 6.58 -8.38 14.05
CA ASP A 60 5.96 -8.47 12.73
C ASP A 60 4.46 -8.80 12.83
N THR A 61 3.78 -8.32 13.88
CA THR A 61 2.35 -8.12 13.88
C THR A 61 2.11 -6.97 12.91
N TYR A 62 1.97 -7.31 11.63
CA TYR A 62 1.28 -6.46 10.66
C TYR A 62 0.00 -6.02 11.37
N PRO A 63 -0.13 -4.75 11.78
CA PRO A 63 -1.38 -4.33 12.39
C PRO A 63 -2.42 -4.61 11.32
N VAL A 64 -3.38 -5.49 11.64
CA VAL A 64 -4.62 -5.58 10.89
C VAL A 64 -5.31 -4.24 11.12
N GLU A 65 -4.86 -3.21 10.40
CA GLU A 65 -5.46 -1.89 10.42
C GLU A 65 -6.91 -2.11 10.03
N PRO A 66 -7.86 -1.94 10.96
CA PRO A 66 -9.26 -2.17 10.66
C PRO A 66 -9.62 -1.22 9.52
N LEU A 67 -10.30 -1.76 8.50
CA LEU A 67 -10.65 -1.07 7.25
C LEU A 67 -11.04 0.39 7.53
N ASN A 68 -10.10 1.30 7.25
CA ASN A 68 -10.22 2.68 7.70
C ASN A 68 -11.26 3.40 6.83
N MET A 69 -12.12 4.21 7.45
CA MET A 69 -13.21 4.93 6.76
C MET A 69 -12.70 5.84 5.64
N GLU A 70 -11.43 6.22 5.70
CA GLU A 70 -10.74 7.01 4.66
C GLU A 70 -10.65 6.27 3.31
N PHE A 71 -10.41 4.96 3.30
CA PHE A 71 -10.46 4.16 2.06
C PHE A 71 -11.89 4.11 1.49
N PHE A 72 -12.88 4.11 2.36
CA PHE A 72 -14.29 4.06 1.98
C PHE A 72 -14.80 5.43 1.48
N ASN A 73 -14.17 6.53 1.91
CA ASN A 73 -14.50 7.88 1.47
C ASN A 73 -14.38 8.04 -0.06
N THR A 74 -13.33 7.47 -0.67
CA THR A 74 -13.15 7.49 -2.13
C THR A 74 -14.29 6.79 -2.86
N ALA A 75 -14.77 5.66 -2.35
CA ALA A 75 -15.91 4.93 -2.92
C ALA A 75 -17.21 5.75 -2.80
N TRP A 76 -17.42 6.42 -1.67
CA TRP A 76 -18.56 7.32 -1.47
C TRP A 76 -18.54 8.52 -2.42
N ILE A 77 -17.38 9.13 -2.64
CA ILE A 77 -17.25 10.26 -3.58
C ILE A 77 -17.63 9.83 -4.99
N VAL A 78 -17.13 8.68 -5.46
CA VAL A 78 -17.46 8.15 -6.79
C VAL A 78 -18.96 7.82 -6.89
N PHE A 79 -19.55 7.27 -5.84
CA PHE A 79 -20.98 6.94 -5.82
C PHE A 79 -21.87 8.19 -5.87
N VAL A 80 -21.57 9.18 -5.02
CA VAL A 80 -22.32 10.44 -4.93
C VAL A 80 -22.15 11.30 -6.19
N ALA A 81 -20.98 11.26 -6.84
CA ALA A 81 -20.76 11.96 -8.10
C ALA A 81 -21.32 11.20 -9.31
N GLY A 82 -21.27 9.87 -9.31
CA GLY A 82 -21.71 9.04 -10.43
C GLY A 82 -23.21 9.08 -10.66
N ILE A 83 -24.01 8.99 -9.59
CA ILE A 83 -25.48 9.01 -9.68
C ILE A 83 -26.02 10.26 -10.38
N PRO A 84 -25.67 11.50 -9.97
CA PRO A 84 -26.21 12.70 -10.60
C PRO A 84 -25.76 12.83 -12.06
N ILE A 85 -24.54 12.40 -12.40
CA ILE A 85 -24.07 12.40 -13.80
C ILE A 85 -24.96 11.49 -14.65
N CYS A 86 -25.22 10.25 -14.20
CA CYS A 86 -26.12 9.34 -14.89
C CYS A 86 -27.54 9.90 -15.02
N CYS A 87 -28.08 10.52 -13.96
CA CYS A 87 -29.39 11.17 -14.00
C CYS A 87 -29.44 12.32 -15.01
N VAL A 88 -28.41 13.17 -15.09
CA VAL A 88 -28.34 14.28 -16.04
C VAL A 88 -28.32 13.77 -17.48
N VAL A 89 -27.49 12.76 -17.76
CA VAL A 89 -27.43 12.14 -19.10
C VAL A 89 -28.79 11.57 -19.50
N TYR A 90 -29.47 10.85 -18.59
CA TYR A 90 -30.79 10.29 -18.84
C TYR A 90 -31.85 11.37 -19.14
N VAL A 91 -31.85 12.47 -18.39
CA VAL A 91 -32.79 13.58 -18.62
C VAL A 91 -32.52 14.24 -19.96
N LEU A 92 -31.25 14.45 -20.33
CA LEU A 92 -30.88 15.02 -21.62
C LEU A 92 -31.32 14.13 -22.78
N GLU A 93 -31.08 12.82 -22.69
CA GLU A 93 -31.52 11.84 -23.69
C GLU A 93 -33.05 11.84 -23.82
N HIS A 94 -33.77 11.87 -22.70
CA HIS A 94 -35.23 11.89 -22.71
C HIS A 94 -35.79 13.18 -23.32
N ILE A 95 -35.16 14.34 -23.07
CA ILE A 95 -35.53 15.62 -23.70
C ILE A 95 -35.24 15.56 -25.21
N TRP A 96 -34.06 15.06 -25.60
CA TRP A 96 -33.67 14.92 -27.00
C TRP A 96 -34.66 14.03 -27.76
N TYR A 97 -34.99 12.86 -27.20
CA TYR A 97 -35.95 11.93 -27.77
C TYR A 97 -37.33 12.58 -27.95
N ARG A 98 -37.82 13.31 -26.95
CA ARG A 98 -39.10 14.03 -27.04
C ARG A 98 -39.06 15.14 -28.09
N TRP A 99 -37.96 15.87 -28.18
CA TRP A 99 -37.79 16.94 -29.18
C TRP A 99 -37.75 16.37 -30.60
N GLN A 100 -36.98 15.32 -30.83
CA GLN A 100 -36.90 14.63 -32.11
C GLN A 100 -38.27 14.05 -32.52
N ARG A 101 -39.01 13.44 -31.59
CA ARG A 101 -40.36 12.94 -31.87
C ARG A 101 -41.35 14.05 -32.22
N ARG A 102 -41.24 15.23 -31.60
CA ARG A 102 -42.04 16.41 -31.96
C ARG A 102 -41.68 16.92 -33.37
N GLN A 103 -40.40 17.00 -33.70
CA GLN A 103 -39.95 17.39 -35.03
C GLN A 103 -40.38 16.41 -36.13
N SER A 104 -40.25 15.10 -35.90
CA SER A 104 -40.72 14.09 -36.86
C SER A 104 -42.23 14.17 -37.08
N ARG A 105 -43.02 14.41 -36.03
CA ARG A 105 -44.47 14.59 -36.14
C ARG A 105 -44.82 15.86 -36.93
N GLN A 106 -44.13 16.97 -36.69
CA GLN A 106 -44.29 18.21 -37.47
C GLN A 106 -43.88 18.03 -38.93
N ARG A 107 -42.79 17.31 -39.23
CA ARG A 107 -42.35 17.00 -40.59
C ARG A 107 -43.37 16.13 -41.36
N GLN A 108 -44.00 15.15 -40.70
CA GLN A 108 -45.10 14.38 -41.30
C GLN A 108 -46.32 15.26 -41.61
N LEU A 109 -46.70 16.16 -40.70
CA LEU A 109 -47.81 17.10 -40.90
C LEU A 109 -47.52 18.10 -42.04
N SER A 110 -46.27 18.56 -42.21
CA SER A 110 -45.90 19.46 -43.31
C SER A 110 -45.89 18.78 -44.70
N CYS A 111 -45.77 17.45 -44.76
CA CYS A 111 -45.91 16.69 -46.01
C CYS A 111 -47.37 16.29 -46.32
N GLN A 112 -48.30 16.57 -45.40
CA GLN A 112 -49.73 16.27 -45.53
C GLN A 112 -50.55 17.54 -45.91
N CYS A 113 -49.96 18.51 -46.60
CA CYS A 113 -50.74 19.50 -47.35
C CYS A 113 -51.08 18.88 -48.72
N PRO A 114 -52.35 18.64 -49.05
CA PRO A 114 -52.73 18.11 -50.36
C PRO A 114 -52.42 19.13 -51.46
N VAL A 115 -51.75 18.65 -52.50
CA VAL A 115 -51.90 19.18 -53.86
C VAL A 115 -53.33 18.86 -54.29
N HIS A 116 -54.26 19.84 -54.26
CA HIS A 116 -55.33 19.98 -55.26
C HIS A 116 -56.28 21.18 -55.04
N GLY A 117 -56.54 21.90 -56.15
CA GLY A 117 -57.60 22.90 -56.37
C GLY A 117 -57.10 24.33 -56.13
N GLU A 118 -56.90 25.19 -57.13
CA GLU A 118 -57.46 25.29 -58.50
C GLU A 118 -56.38 25.71 -59.53
#